data_AF-A0A4U8TDQ1-F1
#
_entry.id   AF-A0A4U8TDQ1-F1
#
_cell.length_a   1.000
_cell.length_b   1.000
_cell.length_c   1.000
_cell.angle_alpha   90.00
_cell.angle_beta   90.00
_cell.angle_gamma   90.00
#
_symmetry.space_group_name_H-M   'P 1'
#
loop_
_entity.id
_entity.type
_entity.pdbx_description
1 polymer ?
#
loop_
_entity_poly.entity_id
_entity_poly.type
_entity_poly.pdbx_seq_one_letter_code
_entity_poly.pdbx_strand_id
1 'polypeptide(L)'
;MRLYIIIFFILFYTCYAKDSKDKLTETERKNAIVACANSHLESCEKLLNDNVPNIQTCNVRTECEFVGWLYIQVQDYTQSLPYLKKACDSNHKESCDKLGFSYQRLNNYKKAKKYYKIACNKGSMSGCYNLSLLYHDGLGVRHSYEMANMLFEKICDNNEGLGCLQLGIAYKEGYGVIQNQDKAKTYFEKGCTLGNNESCDFLDAYQEDVQDQDDNNQNDFTEKYDDQKS
;
A
#
# COMPACT_ATOMS: atom_id res chain seq x y z
N MET A 1 -23.46 -65.31 11.56
CA MET A 1 -23.72 -63.98 10.96
C MET A 1 -23.25 -62.79 11.79
N ARG A 2 -23.07 -62.90 13.13
CA ARG A 2 -22.57 -61.80 13.98
C ARG A 2 -21.04 -61.61 14.02
N LEU A 3 -20.26 -62.51 13.45
CA LEU A 3 -18.79 -62.46 13.49
C LEU A 3 -18.15 -61.70 12.29
N TYR A 4 -18.88 -61.54 11.18
CA TYR A 4 -18.36 -60.86 9.97
C TYR A 4 -18.51 -59.33 10.00
N ILE A 5 -19.37 -58.78 10.87
CA ILE A 5 -19.60 -57.31 10.96
C ILE A 5 -18.45 -56.61 11.70
N ILE A 6 -17.76 -57.29 12.61
CA ILE A 6 -16.65 -56.71 13.39
C ILE A 6 -15.36 -56.60 12.55
N ILE A 7 -15.15 -57.51 11.59
CA ILE A 7 -13.95 -57.50 10.73
C ILE A 7 -14.02 -56.35 9.70
N PHE A 8 -15.21 -55.94 9.27
CA PHE A 8 -15.36 -54.79 8.36
C PHE A 8 -15.12 -53.44 9.05
N PHE A 9 -15.33 -53.36 10.37
CA PHE A 9 -15.07 -52.14 11.14
C PHE A 9 -13.59 -51.94 11.48
N ILE A 10 -12.77 -53.01 11.47
CA ILE A 10 -11.33 -52.90 11.76
C ILE A 10 -10.53 -52.54 10.50
N LEU A 11 -11.00 -52.95 9.30
CA LEU A 11 -10.34 -52.59 8.03
C LEU A 11 -10.65 -51.16 7.54
N PHE A 12 -11.61 -50.47 8.15
CA PHE A 12 -11.83 -49.03 7.93
C PHE A 12 -11.11 -48.13 8.95
N TYR A 13 -10.66 -48.67 10.08
CA TYR A 13 -9.99 -47.89 11.13
C TYR A 13 -8.51 -47.60 10.85
N THR A 14 -7.88 -48.29 9.90
CA THR A 14 -6.49 -48.01 9.51
C THR A 14 -6.35 -46.89 8.47
N CYS A 15 -7.45 -46.24 8.08
CA CYS A 15 -7.44 -45.10 7.17
C CYS A 15 -7.73 -43.77 7.86
N TYR A 16 -7.35 -43.58 9.13
CA TYR A 16 -7.36 -42.25 9.77
C TYR A 16 -6.25 -42.13 10.82
N ALA A 17 -5.02 -42.24 10.37
CA ALA A 17 -3.86 -41.78 11.12
C ALA A 17 -2.99 -40.93 10.17
N LYS A 18 -3.54 -39.79 9.72
CA LYS A 18 -2.75 -38.73 9.10
C LYS A 18 -3.03 -37.46 9.89
N ASP A 19 -2.19 -37.22 10.89
CA ASP A 19 -1.95 -35.89 11.46
C ASP A 19 -0.71 -35.96 12.37
N SER A 20 0.46 -36.29 11.79
CA SER A 20 1.67 -35.62 12.27
C SER A 20 1.77 -34.33 11.46
N LYS A 21 1.53 -33.19 12.11
CA LYS A 21 1.95 -31.89 11.58
C LYS A 21 3.48 -31.89 11.59
N ASP A 22 4.09 -32.51 10.60
CA ASP A 22 5.53 -32.47 10.45
C ASP A 22 5.92 -31.01 10.25
N LYS A 23 6.77 -30.53 11.15
CA LYS A 23 7.35 -29.19 11.10
C LYS A 23 8.00 -29.00 9.74
N LEU A 24 7.82 -27.82 9.15
CA LEU A 24 8.46 -27.48 7.87
C LEU A 24 9.97 -27.65 7.98
N THR A 25 10.56 -28.30 6.98
CA THR A 25 12.00 -28.25 6.80
C THR A 25 12.44 -26.82 6.45
N GLU A 26 13.71 -26.50 6.65
CA GLU A 26 14.24 -25.16 6.36
C GLU A 26 14.01 -24.75 4.89
N THR A 27 14.19 -25.69 3.96
CA THR A 27 13.96 -25.49 2.53
C THR A 27 12.49 -25.22 2.24
N GLU A 28 11.57 -26.01 2.79
CA GLU A 28 10.14 -25.79 2.60
C GLU A 28 9.69 -24.45 3.19
N ARG A 29 10.24 -24.07 4.35
CA ARG A 29 9.95 -22.77 4.98
C ARG A 29 10.41 -21.61 4.10
N LYS A 30 11.62 -21.67 3.53
CA LYS A 30 12.13 -20.64 2.61
C LYS A 30 11.26 -20.53 1.35
N ASN A 31 10.91 -21.67 0.76
CA ASN A 31 10.05 -21.69 -0.43
C ASN A 31 8.66 -21.12 -0.13
N ALA A 32 8.08 -21.47 1.02
CA ALA A 32 6.80 -20.94 1.45
C ALA A 32 6.83 -19.43 1.70
N ILE A 33 7.94 -18.88 2.22
CA ILE A 33 8.11 -17.43 2.41
C ILE A 33 8.07 -16.71 1.05
N VAL A 34 8.84 -17.20 0.08
CA VAL A 34 8.89 -16.61 -1.26
C VAL A 34 7.53 -16.72 -1.95
N ALA A 35 6.88 -17.88 -1.87
CA ALA A 35 5.55 -18.08 -2.44
C ALA A 35 4.51 -17.15 -1.78
N CYS A 36 4.51 -17.05 -0.45
CA CYS A 36 3.63 -16.13 0.28
C CYS A 36 3.86 -14.67 -0.11
N ALA A 37 5.11 -14.25 -0.30
CA ALA A 37 5.44 -12.90 -0.77
C ALA A 37 4.95 -12.61 -2.20
N ASN A 38 4.78 -13.65 -3.02
CA ASN A 38 4.17 -13.60 -4.35
C ASN A 38 2.66 -13.88 -4.32
N SER A 39 1.99 -13.60 -3.19
CA SER A 39 0.53 -13.71 -3.02
C SER A 39 -0.04 -15.14 -3.07
N HIS A 40 0.77 -16.19 -2.87
CA HIS A 40 0.26 -17.55 -2.73
C HIS A 40 -0.26 -17.76 -1.30
N LEU A 41 -1.55 -17.48 -1.08
CA LEU A 41 -2.20 -17.49 0.24
C LEU A 41 -1.98 -18.79 1.03
N GLU A 42 -2.10 -19.95 0.37
CA GLU A 42 -1.89 -21.26 0.98
C GLU A 42 -0.49 -21.40 1.62
N SER A 43 0.52 -20.75 1.04
CA SER A 43 1.88 -20.75 1.59
C SER A 43 1.98 -19.89 2.85
N CYS A 44 1.25 -18.77 2.90
CA CYS A 44 1.14 -17.95 4.11
C CYS A 44 0.46 -18.71 5.25
N GLU A 45 -0.64 -19.40 4.94
CA GLU A 45 -1.36 -20.25 5.90
C GLU A 45 -0.48 -21.41 6.38
N LYS A 46 0.30 -22.04 5.48
CA LYS A 46 1.26 -23.09 5.84
C LYS A 46 2.28 -22.58 6.87
N LEU A 47 2.80 -21.37 6.69
CA LEU A 47 3.76 -20.74 7.62
C LEU A 47 3.13 -20.44 8.99
N LEU A 48 1.88 -19.96 9.00
CA LEU A 48 1.13 -19.74 10.25
C LEU A 48 0.79 -21.05 10.96
N ASN A 49 0.55 -22.14 10.22
CA ASN A 49 0.26 -23.45 10.79
C ASN A 49 1.52 -24.18 11.31
N ASP A 50 2.70 -23.85 10.80
CA ASP A 50 3.98 -24.44 11.19
C ASP A 50 4.44 -23.98 12.58
N ASN A 51 4.65 -22.68 12.76
CA ASN A 51 5.08 -22.12 14.04
C ASN A 51 4.83 -20.61 14.12
N VAL A 52 3.84 -20.20 14.90
CA VAL A 52 3.66 -18.79 15.31
C VAL A 52 4.36 -18.57 16.65
N PRO A 53 5.41 -17.75 16.72
CA PRO A 53 6.10 -17.43 17.96
C PRO A 53 5.17 -16.73 18.96
N ASN A 54 5.38 -17.00 20.25
CA ASN A 54 4.64 -16.36 21.32
C ASN A 54 4.94 -14.86 21.34
N ILE A 55 3.89 -14.03 21.44
CA ILE A 55 4.02 -12.57 21.42
C ILE A 55 4.97 -12.03 22.50
N GLN A 56 5.06 -12.65 23.67
CA GLN A 56 5.93 -12.20 24.76
C GLN A 56 7.40 -12.45 24.45
N THR A 57 7.71 -13.59 23.80
CA THR A 57 9.09 -14.03 23.56
C THR A 57 9.60 -13.75 22.15
N CYS A 58 8.73 -13.38 21.21
CA CYS A 58 9.14 -13.19 19.82
C CYS A 58 10.20 -12.09 19.69
N ASN A 59 11.23 -12.36 18.88
CA ASN A 59 12.20 -11.37 18.44
C ASN A 59 11.48 -10.30 17.63
N VAL A 60 11.58 -9.06 18.08
CA VAL A 60 10.77 -7.97 17.54
C VAL A 60 11.04 -7.71 16.05
N ARG A 61 12.31 -7.83 15.62
CA ARG A 61 12.75 -7.52 14.26
C ARG A 61 12.46 -8.64 13.28
N THR A 62 12.72 -9.88 13.66
CA THR A 62 12.70 -11.01 12.71
C THR A 62 11.45 -11.86 12.81
N GLU A 63 10.79 -11.87 13.97
CA GLU A 63 9.69 -12.78 14.24
C GLU A 63 8.37 -12.04 14.37
N CYS A 64 8.25 -11.08 15.29
CA CYS A 64 6.96 -10.40 15.49
C CYS A 64 6.54 -9.63 14.23
N GLU A 65 7.47 -8.90 13.61
CA GLU A 65 7.20 -8.18 12.37
C GLU A 65 6.79 -9.13 11.23
N PHE A 66 7.49 -10.26 11.09
CA PHE A 66 7.18 -11.27 10.07
C PHE A 66 5.80 -11.91 10.28
N VAL A 67 5.45 -12.28 11.51
CA VAL A 67 4.13 -12.84 11.86
C VAL A 67 3.02 -11.80 11.63
N GLY A 68 3.26 -10.55 12.05
CA GLY A 68 2.34 -9.45 11.79
C GLY A 68 2.08 -9.25 10.30
N TRP A 69 3.12 -9.38 9.47
CA TRP A 69 3.00 -9.36 8.01
C TRP A 69 2.24 -10.57 7.46
N LEU A 70 2.50 -11.79 7.94
CA LEU A 70 1.76 -13.00 7.53
C LEU A 70 0.26 -12.87 7.79
N TYR A 71 -0.12 -12.37 8.97
CA TYR A 71 -1.52 -12.14 9.31
C TYR A 71 -2.19 -11.11 8.39
N ILE A 72 -1.44 -10.10 7.92
CA ILE A 72 -1.95 -9.19 6.87
C ILE A 72 -2.20 -9.93 5.56
N GLN A 73 -1.30 -10.82 5.12
CA GLN A 73 -1.46 -11.56 3.86
C GLN A 73 -2.71 -12.45 3.87
N VAL A 74 -2.99 -13.10 5.00
CA VAL A 74 -4.21 -13.91 5.18
C VAL A 74 -5.43 -13.07 5.59
N GLN A 75 -5.30 -11.74 5.57
CA GLN A 75 -6.34 -10.78 5.94
C GLN A 75 -6.91 -10.91 7.37
N ASP A 76 -6.17 -11.57 8.27
CA ASP A 76 -6.48 -11.59 9.70
C ASP A 76 -5.83 -10.39 10.39
N TYR A 77 -6.40 -9.21 10.12
CA TYR A 77 -5.89 -7.96 10.69
C TYR A 77 -6.03 -7.87 12.21
N THR A 78 -6.85 -8.71 12.84
CA THR A 78 -7.01 -8.70 14.29
C THR A 78 -5.81 -9.36 14.95
N GLN A 79 -5.39 -10.52 14.43
CA GLN A 79 -4.22 -11.23 14.93
C GLN A 79 -2.91 -10.51 14.60
N SER A 80 -2.86 -9.68 13.55
CA SER A 80 -1.66 -8.89 13.24
C SER A 80 -1.35 -7.82 14.31
N LEU A 81 -2.38 -7.25 14.96
CA LEU A 81 -2.26 -6.09 15.85
C LEU A 81 -1.23 -6.25 16.99
N PRO A 82 -1.26 -7.30 17.83
CA PRO A 82 -0.32 -7.43 18.95
C PRO A 82 1.14 -7.50 18.47
N TYR A 83 1.39 -8.27 17.41
CA TYR A 83 2.73 -8.45 16.84
C TYR A 83 3.28 -7.15 16.24
N LEU A 84 2.48 -6.48 15.40
CA LEU A 84 2.87 -5.20 14.79
C LEU A 84 2.97 -4.08 15.82
N LYS A 85 2.16 -4.10 16.88
CA LYS A 85 2.29 -3.16 17.99
C LYS A 85 3.62 -3.31 18.71
N LYS A 86 4.00 -4.54 19.08
CA LYS A 86 5.29 -4.80 19.73
C LYS A 86 6.46 -4.34 18.84
N ALA A 87 6.36 -4.57 17.53
CA ALA A 87 7.35 -4.11 16.55
C ALA A 87 7.40 -2.59 16.39
N CYS A 88 6.27 -1.93 16.23
CA CYS A 88 6.18 -0.48 16.16
C CYS A 88 6.74 0.22 17.42
N ASP A 89 6.43 -0.32 18.60
CA ASP A 89 6.90 0.24 19.89
C ASP A 89 8.43 0.14 20.03
N SER A 90 9.08 -0.78 19.32
CA SER A 90 10.54 -0.96 19.29
C SER A 90 11.24 -0.13 18.20
N ASN A 91 10.63 0.98 17.79
CA ASN A 91 11.15 1.96 16.83
C ASN A 91 11.26 1.48 15.37
N HIS A 92 10.53 0.43 14.98
CA HIS A 92 10.44 -0.01 13.58
C HIS A 92 9.33 0.77 12.86
N LYS A 93 9.72 1.68 11.96
CA LYS A 93 8.80 2.61 11.30
C LYS A 93 7.82 1.91 10.35
N GLU A 94 8.28 0.88 9.63
CA GLU A 94 7.49 0.05 8.71
C GLU A 94 6.40 -0.73 9.45
N SER A 95 6.72 -1.24 10.64
CA SER A 95 5.75 -1.92 11.50
C SER A 95 4.65 -0.98 12.00
N CYS A 96 4.96 0.29 12.28
CA CYS A 96 3.95 1.28 12.63
C CYS A 96 2.98 1.57 11.48
N ASP A 97 3.49 1.62 10.24
CA ASP A 97 2.66 1.77 9.05
C ASP A 97 1.72 0.56 8.86
N LYS A 98 2.27 -0.67 8.92
CA LYS A 98 1.48 -1.91 8.84
C LYS A 98 0.42 -2.04 9.94
N LEU A 99 0.73 -1.54 11.14
CA LEU A 99 -0.24 -1.46 12.24
C LEU A 99 -1.37 -0.48 11.92
N GLY A 100 -1.03 0.69 11.38
CA GLY A 100 -2.00 1.66 10.87
C GLY A 100 -2.90 1.05 9.80
N PHE A 101 -2.31 0.33 8.85
CA PHE A 101 -3.01 -0.41 7.80
C PHE A 101 -3.99 -1.43 8.38
N SER A 102 -3.56 -2.26 9.33
CA SER A 102 -4.42 -3.25 9.97
C SER A 102 -5.62 -2.59 10.67
N TYR A 103 -5.42 -1.46 11.36
CA TYR A 103 -6.53 -0.71 11.94
C TYR A 103 -7.45 -0.09 10.90
N GLN A 104 -6.93 0.39 9.77
CA GLN A 104 -7.74 0.91 8.66
C GLN A 104 -8.63 -0.19 8.07
N ARG A 105 -8.07 -1.40 7.84
CA ARG A 105 -8.84 -2.56 7.35
C ARG A 105 -9.92 -3.02 8.33
N LEU A 106 -9.73 -2.75 9.62
CA LEU A 106 -10.73 -2.95 10.68
C LEU A 106 -11.67 -1.74 10.87
N ASN A 107 -11.69 -0.78 9.94
CA ASN A 107 -12.48 0.47 9.99
C ASN A 107 -12.22 1.33 11.25
N ASN A 108 -11.09 1.13 11.94
CA ASN A 108 -10.70 1.94 13.09
C ASN A 108 -9.77 3.09 12.66
N TYR A 109 -10.32 4.03 11.91
CA TYR A 109 -9.57 5.14 11.33
C TYR A 109 -8.91 6.05 12.37
N LYS A 110 -9.49 6.18 13.57
CA LYS A 110 -8.87 6.94 14.67
C LYS A 110 -7.53 6.32 15.09
N LYS A 111 -7.46 5.01 15.21
CA LYS A 111 -6.20 4.30 15.50
C LYS A 111 -5.28 4.26 14.27
N ALA A 112 -5.83 4.06 13.07
CA ALA A 112 -5.05 4.11 11.83
C ALA A 112 -4.28 5.44 11.70
N LYS A 113 -4.98 6.58 11.83
CA LYS A 113 -4.39 7.92 11.85
C LYS A 113 -3.26 8.04 12.89
N LYS A 114 -3.50 7.55 14.11
CA LYS A 114 -2.48 7.59 15.18
C LYS A 114 -1.19 6.89 14.73
N TYR A 115 -1.28 5.68 14.19
CA TYR A 115 -0.11 4.90 13.84
C TYR A 115 0.55 5.34 12.54
N TYR A 116 -0.20 5.78 11.53
CA TYR A 116 0.36 6.42 10.34
C TYR A 116 1.11 7.72 10.69
N LYS A 117 0.57 8.54 11.61
CA LYS A 117 1.30 9.71 12.11
C LYS A 117 2.60 9.34 12.81
N ILE A 118 2.60 8.28 13.62
CA ILE A 118 3.82 7.76 14.26
C ILE A 118 4.83 7.29 13.19
N ALA A 119 4.38 6.51 12.21
CA ALA A 119 5.22 6.02 11.11
C ALA A 119 5.82 7.18 10.30
N CYS A 120 5.01 8.16 9.91
CA CYS A 120 5.44 9.34 9.17
C CYS A 120 6.46 10.20 9.95
N ASN A 121 6.25 10.37 11.25
CA ASN A 121 7.20 11.07 12.12
C ASN A 121 8.53 10.32 12.29
N LYS A 122 8.51 8.99 12.17
CA LYS A 122 9.71 8.15 12.15
C LYS A 122 10.35 8.03 10.76
N GLY A 123 9.84 8.76 9.76
CA GLY A 123 10.40 8.78 8.40
C GLY A 123 9.97 7.62 7.51
N SER A 124 8.80 7.02 7.75
CA SER A 124 8.15 6.13 6.78
C SER A 124 7.32 6.97 5.80
N MET A 125 7.71 7.00 4.53
CA MET A 125 6.97 7.73 3.50
C MET A 125 5.64 7.06 3.16
N SER A 126 5.57 5.73 3.21
CA SER A 126 4.30 4.99 3.15
C SER A 126 3.33 5.39 4.27
N GLY A 127 3.84 5.55 5.50
CA GLY A 127 3.04 6.06 6.62
C GLY A 127 2.59 7.51 6.43
N CYS A 128 3.42 8.37 5.83
CA CYS A 128 3.01 9.74 5.47
C CYS A 128 1.92 9.72 4.40
N TYR A 129 2.06 8.87 3.38
CA TYR A 129 1.12 8.73 2.28
C TYR A 129 -0.24 8.21 2.78
N ASN A 130 -0.23 7.16 3.59
CA ASN A 130 -1.48 6.65 4.16
C ASN A 130 -2.16 7.68 5.07
N LEU A 131 -1.38 8.51 5.79
CA LEU A 131 -1.94 9.62 6.56
C LEU A 131 -2.54 10.72 5.67
N SER A 132 -1.91 11.04 4.52
CA SER A 132 -2.42 12.04 3.60
C SER A 132 -3.74 11.60 2.99
N LEU A 133 -3.88 10.32 2.62
CA LEU A 133 -5.14 9.75 2.15
C LEU A 133 -6.26 9.85 3.20
N LEU A 134 -5.97 9.65 4.49
CA LEU A 134 -7.00 9.85 5.53
C LEU A 134 -7.51 11.29 5.56
N TYR A 135 -6.64 12.30 5.38
CA TYR A 135 -7.05 13.71 5.31
C TYR A 135 -7.75 14.05 4.00
N HIS A 136 -7.27 13.50 2.89
CA HIS A 136 -7.89 13.63 1.57
C HIS A 136 -9.29 13.04 1.53
N ASP A 137 -9.56 11.94 2.23
CA ASP A 137 -10.87 11.27 2.18
C ASP A 137 -11.76 11.59 3.39
N GLY A 138 -11.23 12.28 4.41
CA GLY A 138 -11.96 12.55 5.66
C GLY A 138 -12.20 11.30 6.52
N LEU A 139 -11.36 10.27 6.40
CA LEU A 139 -11.53 9.00 7.09
C LEU A 139 -10.98 9.06 8.52
N GLY A 140 -11.87 9.17 9.51
CA GLY A 140 -11.50 9.29 10.93
C GLY A 140 -10.82 10.62 11.30
N VAL A 141 -10.83 11.57 10.38
CA VAL A 141 -10.35 12.95 10.53
C VAL A 141 -11.30 13.89 9.79
N ARG A 142 -11.23 15.19 10.07
CA ARG A 142 -11.88 16.18 9.21
C ARG A 142 -11.15 16.19 7.86
N HIS A 143 -11.92 16.08 6.78
CA HIS A 143 -11.42 16.23 5.42
C HIS A 143 -10.66 17.55 5.25
N SER A 144 -9.46 17.49 4.66
CA SER A 144 -8.62 18.66 4.38
C SER A 144 -7.55 18.30 3.35
N TYR A 145 -7.70 18.85 2.15
CA TYR A 145 -6.68 18.76 1.11
C TYR A 145 -5.38 19.47 1.51
N GLU A 146 -5.44 20.55 2.28
CA GLU A 146 -4.26 21.29 2.74
C GLU A 146 -3.37 20.41 3.63
N MET A 147 -3.99 19.67 4.56
CA MET A 147 -3.27 18.71 5.41
C MET A 147 -2.70 17.54 4.62
N ALA A 148 -3.41 17.07 3.59
CA ALA A 148 -2.90 16.04 2.68
C ALA A 148 -1.70 16.55 1.88
N ASN A 149 -1.79 17.76 1.32
CA ASN A 149 -0.76 18.39 0.51
C ASN A 149 0.53 18.65 1.31
N MET A 150 0.44 19.08 2.57
CA MET A 150 1.63 19.21 3.43
C MET A 150 2.37 17.87 3.62
N LEU A 151 1.64 16.75 3.63
CA LEU A 151 2.24 15.42 3.72
C LEU A 151 2.80 14.97 2.35
N PHE A 152 2.12 15.28 1.25
CA PHE A 152 2.63 15.01 -0.11
C PHE A 152 3.90 15.82 -0.43
N GLU A 153 3.98 17.07 0.03
CA GLU A 153 5.21 17.88 -0.05
C GLU A 153 6.36 17.21 0.68
N LYS A 154 6.14 16.78 1.92
CA LYS A 154 7.15 16.02 2.66
C LYS A 154 7.61 14.75 1.92
N ILE A 155 6.70 14.04 1.27
CA ILE A 155 7.01 12.82 0.49
C ILE A 155 7.84 13.19 -0.74
N CYS A 156 7.39 14.20 -1.51
CA CYS A 156 8.08 14.71 -2.69
C CYS A 156 9.51 15.20 -2.36
N ASP A 157 9.70 15.88 -1.23
CA ASP A 157 11.00 16.37 -0.78
C ASP A 157 11.93 15.28 -0.24
N ASN A 158 11.39 14.09 0.05
CA ASN A 158 12.17 12.89 0.32
C ASN A 158 12.48 12.09 -0.96
N ASN A 159 12.36 12.71 -2.14
CA ASN A 159 12.63 12.11 -3.45
C ASN A 159 11.69 10.95 -3.82
N GLU A 160 10.50 10.90 -3.22
CA GLU A 160 9.46 9.93 -3.60
C GLU A 160 8.54 10.57 -4.64
N GLY A 161 8.69 10.18 -5.91
CA GLY A 161 7.98 10.79 -7.03
C GLY A 161 6.45 10.79 -6.90
N LEU A 162 5.88 9.80 -6.19
CA LEU A 162 4.45 9.74 -5.88
C LEU A 162 3.95 10.98 -5.11
N GLY A 163 4.75 11.55 -4.20
CA GLY A 163 4.37 12.79 -3.52
C GLY A 163 4.29 13.97 -4.48
N CYS A 164 5.21 14.04 -5.43
CA CYS A 164 5.23 15.10 -6.45
C CYS A 164 4.05 14.95 -7.41
N LEU A 165 3.71 13.73 -7.83
CA LEU A 165 2.51 13.44 -8.62
C LEU A 165 1.25 14.03 -7.96
N GLN A 166 1.05 13.73 -6.67
CA GLN A 166 -0.13 14.15 -5.93
C GLN A 166 -0.21 15.69 -5.80
N LEU A 167 0.94 16.36 -5.63
CA LEU A 167 1.00 17.81 -5.67
C LEU A 167 0.71 18.39 -7.06
N GLY A 168 1.20 17.74 -8.12
CA GLY A 168 0.88 18.09 -9.50
C GLY A 168 -0.63 18.06 -9.75
N ILE A 169 -1.29 16.97 -9.35
CA ILE A 169 -2.75 16.82 -9.41
C ILE A 169 -3.44 17.90 -8.56
N ALA A 170 -2.96 18.16 -7.35
CA ALA A 170 -3.55 19.18 -6.48
C ALA A 170 -3.53 20.58 -7.13
N TYR A 171 -2.42 20.96 -7.79
CA TYR A 171 -2.34 22.24 -8.51
C TYR A 171 -3.11 22.24 -9.82
N LYS A 172 -3.22 21.11 -10.52
CA LYS A 172 -4.02 20.97 -11.74
C LYS A 172 -5.51 21.12 -11.46
N GLU A 173 -6.00 20.55 -10.36
CA GLU A 173 -7.44 20.50 -10.02
C GLU A 173 -7.85 21.54 -8.96
N GLY A 174 -6.90 22.20 -8.29
CA GLY A 174 -7.17 23.16 -7.22
C GLY A 174 -7.54 22.52 -5.86
N TYR A 175 -7.11 21.28 -5.59
CA TYR A 175 -7.39 20.61 -4.32
C TYR A 175 -6.55 21.18 -3.19
N GLY A 176 -7.15 22.03 -2.34
CA GLY A 176 -6.48 22.64 -1.18
C GLY A 176 -5.39 23.64 -1.55
N VAL A 177 -5.33 24.05 -2.83
CA VAL A 177 -4.42 25.07 -3.36
C VAL A 177 -5.14 25.86 -4.44
N ILE A 178 -4.65 27.07 -4.74
CA ILE A 178 -5.11 27.80 -5.92
C ILE A 178 -4.61 27.06 -7.16
N GLN A 179 -5.53 26.73 -8.07
CA GLN A 179 -5.22 26.06 -9.33
C GLN A 179 -4.11 26.81 -10.09
N ASN A 180 -3.11 26.08 -10.57
CA ASN A 180 -1.97 26.66 -11.28
C ASN A 180 -1.29 25.60 -12.17
N GLN A 181 -1.47 25.73 -13.49
CA GLN A 181 -0.97 24.76 -14.47
C GLN A 181 0.56 24.71 -14.52
N ASP A 182 1.26 25.84 -14.42
CA ASP A 182 2.73 25.88 -14.44
C ASP A 182 3.35 25.16 -13.23
N LYS A 183 2.76 25.35 -12.05
CA LYS A 183 3.16 24.63 -10.84
C LYS A 183 2.83 23.15 -10.95
N ALA A 184 1.66 22.80 -11.50
CA ALA A 184 1.30 21.40 -11.73
C ALA A 184 2.37 20.72 -12.60
N LYS A 185 2.69 21.32 -13.75
CA LYS A 185 3.75 20.88 -14.67
C LYS A 185 5.10 20.72 -13.96
N THR A 186 5.51 21.71 -13.17
CA THR A 186 6.77 21.66 -12.40
C THR A 186 6.82 20.45 -11.45
N TYR A 187 5.71 20.13 -10.78
CA TYR A 187 5.62 18.96 -9.91
C TYR A 187 5.60 17.64 -10.69
N PHE A 188 4.92 17.59 -11.83
CA PHE A 188 4.95 16.43 -12.71
C PHE A 188 6.37 16.19 -13.29
N GLU A 189 7.09 17.23 -13.70
CA GLU A 189 8.50 17.16 -14.13
C GLU A 189 9.39 16.56 -13.03
N LYS A 190 9.24 17.05 -11.79
CA LYS A 190 9.96 16.51 -10.63
C LYS A 190 9.58 15.04 -10.38
N GLY A 191 8.29 14.70 -10.42
CA GLY A 191 7.80 13.33 -10.24
C GLY A 191 8.34 12.36 -11.29
N CYS A 192 8.33 12.77 -12.57
CA CYS A 192 8.85 11.99 -13.68
C CYS A 192 10.37 11.78 -13.55
N THR A 193 11.13 12.83 -13.21
CA THR A 193 12.57 12.74 -12.95
C THR A 193 12.90 11.78 -11.79
N LEU A 194 12.00 11.68 -10.81
CA LEU A 194 12.09 10.74 -9.68
C LEU A 194 11.57 9.33 -10.02
N GLY A 195 11.26 9.05 -11.29
CA GLY A 195 10.87 7.73 -11.78
C GLY A 195 9.39 7.37 -11.57
N ASN A 196 8.52 8.34 -11.32
CA ASN A 196 7.07 8.10 -11.30
C ASN A 196 6.50 8.23 -12.73
N ASN A 197 6.21 7.08 -13.36
CA ASN A 197 5.71 7.04 -14.74
C ASN A 197 4.40 7.81 -14.94
N GLU A 198 3.47 7.74 -13.98
CA GLU A 198 2.20 8.47 -14.08
C GLU A 198 2.43 9.99 -14.16
N SER A 199 3.46 10.51 -13.50
CA SER A 199 3.86 11.92 -13.65
C SER A 199 4.40 12.20 -15.05
N CYS A 200 5.13 11.27 -15.67
CA CYS A 200 5.57 11.41 -17.06
C CYS A 200 4.38 11.40 -18.02
N ASP A 201 3.41 10.49 -17.82
CA ASP A 201 2.20 10.42 -18.64
C ASP A 201 1.41 11.74 -18.58
N PHE A 202 1.32 12.37 -17.40
CA PHE A 202 0.73 13.70 -17.29
C PHE A 202 1.50 14.76 -18.08
N LEU A 203 2.83 14.72 -18.13
CA LEU A 203 3.63 15.69 -18.91
C LEU A 203 3.46 15.51 -20.41
N ASP A 204 3.37 14.28 -20.87
CA ASP A 204 3.16 13.98 -22.28
C ASP A 204 1.81 14.55 -22.73
N ALA A 205 0.75 14.35 -21.93
CA ALA A 205 -0.57 14.95 -22.17
C ALA A 205 -0.53 16.49 -22.18
N TYR A 206 0.26 17.14 -21.31
CA TYR A 206 0.42 18.60 -21.36
C TYR A 206 1.07 19.10 -22.65
N GLN A 207 1.97 18.33 -23.26
CA GLN A 207 2.64 18.72 -24.50
C GLN A 207 1.71 18.59 -25.71
N GLU A 208 0.87 17.56 -25.71
CA GLU A 208 -0.18 17.36 -26.72
C GLU A 208 -1.20 18.51 -26.70
N ASP A 209 -1.68 18.92 -25.51
CA ASP A 209 -2.63 20.03 -25.36
C ASP A 209 -2.08 21.38 -25.89
N VAL A 210 -0.78 21.62 -25.73
CA VAL A 210 -0.13 22.85 -26.24
C VAL A 210 -0.01 22.80 -27.76
N GLN A 211 0.35 21.64 -28.31
CA GLN A 211 0.52 21.48 -29.75
C GLN A 211 -0.81 21.63 -30.51
N ASP A 212 -1.91 21.13 -29.94
CA ASP A 212 -3.26 21.33 -30.49
C ASP A 212 -3.72 22.80 -30.43
N GLN A 213 -3.32 23.56 -29.41
CA GLN A 213 -3.62 25.00 -29.33
C GLN A 213 -2.82 25.81 -30.35
N ASP A 214 -1.55 25.49 -30.55
CA ASP A 214 -0.71 26.15 -31.56
C ASP A 214 -1.21 25.84 -32.98
N ASP A 215 -1.57 24.59 -33.28
CA ASP A 215 -2.08 24.17 -34.59
C ASP A 215 -3.47 24.79 -34.90
N ASN A 216 -4.35 24.90 -33.90
CA ASN A 216 -5.66 25.57 -34.08
C ASN A 216 -5.53 27.09 -34.24
N ASN A 217 -4.56 27.72 -33.58
CA ASN A 217 -4.32 29.16 -33.68
C ASN A 217 -3.63 29.53 -35.02
N GLN A 218 -2.85 28.61 -35.59
CA GLN A 218 -2.26 28.76 -36.91
C GLN A 218 -3.31 28.63 -38.04
N ASN A 219 -4.34 27.80 -37.84
CA ASN A 219 -5.47 27.64 -38.76
C ASN A 219 -6.47 28.84 -38.73
N ASP A 220 -6.74 29.47 -37.57
CA ASP A 220 -7.53 30.72 -37.49
C ASP A 220 -6.81 31.91 -38.15
N PHE A 221 -5.47 31.91 -38.15
CA PHE A 221 -4.69 32.90 -38.89
C PHE A 221 -4.80 32.71 -40.40
N THR A 222 -4.84 31.48 -40.92
CA THR A 222 -4.94 31.25 -42.38
C THR A 222 -6.33 31.54 -42.95
N GLU A 223 -7.42 31.32 -42.22
CA GLU A 223 -8.78 31.60 -42.72
C GLU A 223 -9.11 33.11 -42.77
N LYS A 224 -8.53 33.94 -41.89
CA LYS A 224 -8.73 35.41 -41.93
C LYS A 224 -8.02 36.14 -43.08
N TYR A 225 -7.01 35.54 -43.70
CA TYR A 225 -6.29 36.16 -44.83
C TYR A 225 -6.92 35.86 -46.20
N ASP A 226 -7.73 34.81 -46.32
CA ASP A 226 -8.41 34.47 -47.58
C ASP A 226 -9.74 35.25 -47.77
N ASP A 227 -10.40 35.67 -46.68
CA ASP A 227 -11.61 36.52 -46.73
C ASP A 227 -11.33 38.01 -47.04
N GLN A 228 -10.06 38.44 -47.10
CA GLN A 228 -9.68 39.80 -47.51
C GLN A 228 -9.25 39.90 -48.98
N LYS A 229 -9.37 38.81 -49.74
CA LYS A 229 -9.05 38.76 -51.18
C LYS A 229 -10.22 38.40 -52.10
N SER A 230 -11.44 38.25 -51.57
CA SER A 230 -12.66 38.01 -52.36
C SER A 230 -13.53 39.26 -52.49
#